data_AF-A0A258BDP5-F1
#
_entry.id   AF-A0A258BDP5-F1
#
_cell.length_a   1.000
_cell.length_b   1.000
_cell.length_c   1.000
_cell.angle_alpha   90.00
_cell.angle_beta   90.00
_cell.angle_gamma   90.00
#
_symmetry.space_group_name_H-M   'P 1'
#
loop_
_entity.id
_entity.type
_entity.pdbx_description
1 polymer ?
#
loop_
_entity_poly.entity_id
_entity_poly.type
_entity_poly.pdbx_seq_one_letter_code
_entity_poly.pdbx_strand_id
1 'polypeptide(L)'
;MFNRVMKPVTGIGLTLMVSACTGFYGGGAVAESGTPVALNQTGYLPNSPKIAVVVWGDSKPMPWRVQDSNGKVLLRGQTRYFGMNSGSGSPVHQIDFSALKTVGKDYVLVFDDTGSMPFDIGPDVYDRLRYDALAFFYHQRASVPIEAKYVGERWARPVAHNPDTATCYGPKDFRGNDWGGCPYTLDVSKGWYDAGDQGKYVVNGGIAVWTLMNWYEFSKGAADFADGKVAIPENTNGINDLLDEVRFEMDFMMAMQVPEGTTLKLPRGNQMKTLDKLEFSTVDASGMAHHKMHDEHWTAVPMPPHLDKEKRYLSYPSTTATLNLAATAAQCARLFTGVDDAYAAKCLTAARRAFAAAQRLPDVLAIDVLQGGGGGYGDPKATDEFYWAEARRSLKPLCAHRPAIWPRPAATPKGAAIFPGARCRRWAHCL
;
A
#
# COMPACT_ATOMS: atom_id res chain seq x y z
N MET A 1 30.74 15.70 -68.95
CA MET A 1 31.16 14.28 -69.05
C MET A 1 30.16 13.48 -68.22
N PHE A 2 29.13 12.85 -68.81
CA PHE A 2 29.10 11.44 -69.26
C PHE A 2 29.65 10.50 -68.16
N ASN A 3 29.04 9.41 -67.67
CA ASN A 3 27.83 8.61 -67.94
C ASN A 3 27.66 7.75 -66.63
N ARG A 4 26.48 7.54 -66.02
CA ARG A 4 25.49 6.46 -66.30
C ARG A 4 26.09 5.02 -66.12
N VAL A 5 25.52 3.96 -65.50
CA VAL A 5 24.19 3.48 -65.02
C VAL A 5 24.49 2.22 -64.14
N MET A 6 23.77 1.87 -63.06
CA MET A 6 22.65 0.90 -63.06
C MET A 6 21.91 0.84 -61.71
N LYS A 7 20.56 0.80 -61.83
CA LYS A 7 19.49 0.63 -60.83
C LYS A 7 19.11 -0.89 -60.69
N PRO A 8 17.91 -1.34 -60.22
CA PRO A 8 16.89 -0.86 -59.23
C PRO A 8 16.34 -1.99 -58.27
N VAL A 9 15.23 -1.65 -57.56
CA VAL A 9 14.06 -2.48 -57.12
C VAL A 9 14.14 -2.93 -55.64
N THR A 10 13.17 -2.75 -54.72
CA THR A 10 11.70 -2.51 -54.71
C THR A 10 11.29 -1.91 -53.36
N GLY A 11 10.19 -1.15 -53.28
CA GLY A 11 9.58 -0.77 -51.99
C GLY A 11 8.48 0.30 -52.08
N ILE A 12 7.30 -0.12 -52.53
CA ILE A 12 5.98 0.53 -52.43
C ILE A 12 5.76 0.96 -50.96
N GLY A 13 5.38 2.16 -50.53
CA GLY A 13 4.39 3.11 -51.02
C GLY A 13 3.19 3.12 -50.06
N LEU A 14 3.07 4.09 -49.13
CA LEU A 14 1.77 4.52 -48.63
C LEU A 14 1.82 5.91 -47.94
N THR A 15 1.22 6.87 -48.62
CA THR A 15 0.90 8.22 -48.16
C THR A 15 -0.30 8.14 -47.20
N LEU A 16 -0.16 8.63 -45.96
CA LEU A 16 -1.30 8.78 -45.06
C LEU A 16 -2.20 9.92 -45.54
N MET A 17 -3.35 9.57 -46.12
CA MET A 17 -4.49 10.46 -46.25
C MET A 17 -5.15 10.61 -44.86
N VAL A 18 -5.15 11.83 -44.33
CA VAL A 18 -6.02 12.20 -43.20
C VAL A 18 -7.43 12.37 -43.77
N SER A 19 -8.24 11.32 -43.67
CA SER A 19 -9.65 11.39 -44.00
C SER A 19 -10.40 11.97 -42.80
N ALA A 20 -10.97 13.17 -42.98
CA ALA A 20 -11.88 13.77 -42.02
C ALA A 20 -13.20 12.96 -42.01
N CYS A 21 -13.38 12.11 -41.01
CA CYS A 21 -14.69 11.56 -40.67
C CYS A 21 -15.41 12.54 -39.73
N THR A 22 -16.28 13.37 -40.30
CA THR A 22 -17.45 13.90 -39.60
C THR A 22 -18.37 12.73 -39.26
N GLY A 23 -18.24 12.21 -38.04
CA GLY A 23 -19.12 11.20 -37.45
C GLY A 23 -19.90 11.79 -36.29
N PHE A 24 -21.20 11.52 -36.26
CA PHE A 24 -22.17 11.94 -35.25
C PHE A 24 -21.68 11.77 -33.80
N TYR A 25 -21.75 12.84 -33.01
CA TYR A 25 -21.71 12.77 -31.54
C TYR A 25 -23.01 12.14 -31.05
N GLY A 26 -22.99 10.83 -30.84
CA GLY A 26 -24.14 10.05 -30.39
C GLY A 26 -23.71 8.66 -29.95
N GLY A 27 -22.78 8.59 -29.00
CA GLY A 27 -22.33 7.34 -28.40
C GLY A 27 -21.60 7.65 -27.12
N GLY A 28 -22.31 7.61 -26.00
CA GLY A 28 -21.67 7.61 -24.68
C GLY A 28 -20.72 6.43 -24.59
N ALA A 29 -19.57 6.61 -23.95
CA ALA A 29 -18.69 5.51 -23.61
C ALA A 29 -19.49 4.53 -22.74
N VAL A 30 -19.90 3.41 -23.34
CA VAL A 30 -20.51 2.30 -22.61
C VAL A 30 -19.36 1.65 -21.83
N ALA A 31 -19.49 1.60 -20.50
CA ALA A 31 -18.58 0.84 -19.66
C ALA A 31 -18.54 -0.62 -20.14
N GLU A 32 -17.43 -1.33 -19.88
CA GLU A 32 -17.22 -2.73 -20.28
C GLU A 32 -18.38 -3.68 -19.86
N SER A 33 -19.19 -3.25 -18.89
CA SER A 33 -20.40 -3.92 -18.38
C SER A 33 -21.66 -3.79 -19.24
N GLY A 34 -21.64 -3.05 -20.35
CA GLY A 34 -22.81 -2.88 -21.23
C GLY A 34 -23.94 -2.01 -20.66
N THR A 35 -23.74 -1.36 -19.50
CA THR A 35 -24.72 -0.51 -18.82
C THR A 35 -24.12 0.85 -18.46
N PRO A 36 -24.87 1.97 -18.61
CA PRO A 36 -24.39 3.29 -18.21
C PRO A 36 -24.43 3.50 -16.69
N VAL A 37 -24.98 2.55 -15.93
CA VAL A 37 -25.18 2.64 -14.48
C VAL A 37 -23.98 2.04 -13.73
N ALA A 38 -23.21 2.90 -13.06
CA ALA A 38 -22.16 2.51 -12.13
C ALA A 38 -22.68 2.53 -10.67
N LEU A 39 -22.50 1.42 -9.96
CA LEU A 39 -22.91 1.26 -8.56
C LEU A 39 -21.98 0.29 -7.82
N ASN A 40 -22.16 0.16 -6.50
CA ASN A 40 -21.43 -0.83 -5.72
C ASN A 40 -21.97 -2.24 -6.00
N GLN A 41 -21.21 -3.04 -6.74
CA GLN A 41 -21.61 -4.39 -7.15
C GLN A 41 -21.60 -5.40 -6.00
N THR A 42 -20.90 -5.12 -4.89
CA THR A 42 -21.01 -5.94 -3.67
C THR A 42 -22.36 -5.73 -2.97
N GLY A 43 -22.85 -4.48 -2.97
CA GLY A 43 -24.13 -4.13 -2.35
C GLY A 43 -24.05 -2.99 -1.35
N TYR A 44 -25.10 -2.85 -0.53
CA TYR A 44 -25.28 -1.74 0.40
C TYR A 44 -25.81 -2.20 1.76
N LEU A 45 -25.38 -1.52 2.83
CA LEU A 45 -26.00 -1.71 4.14
C LEU A 45 -27.39 -1.06 4.16
N PRO A 46 -28.37 -1.60 4.93
CA PRO A 46 -29.73 -1.09 4.94
C PRO A 46 -29.82 0.41 5.26
N ASN A 47 -28.99 0.88 6.20
CA ASN A 47 -29.01 2.27 6.68
C ASN A 47 -27.86 3.14 6.12
N SER A 48 -27.06 2.67 5.17
CA SER A 48 -26.03 3.49 4.54
C SER A 48 -26.60 4.35 3.40
N PRO A 49 -25.91 5.44 3.03
CA PRO A 49 -26.10 6.07 1.73
C PRO A 49 -25.95 5.07 0.58
N LYS A 50 -26.77 5.23 -0.46
CA LYS A 50 -26.78 4.38 -1.66
C LYS A 50 -26.89 5.29 -2.88
N ILE A 51 -25.74 5.50 -3.52
CA ILE A 51 -25.62 6.37 -4.69
C ILE A 51 -25.16 5.53 -5.88
N ALA A 52 -25.88 5.64 -6.99
CA ALA A 52 -25.41 5.20 -8.29
C ALA A 52 -25.07 6.42 -9.16
N VAL A 53 -24.12 6.24 -10.07
CA VAL A 53 -23.69 7.25 -11.04
C VAL A 53 -24.04 6.76 -12.43
N VAL A 54 -24.65 7.62 -13.24
CA VAL A 54 -25.02 7.30 -14.62
C VAL A 54 -24.31 8.24 -15.57
N VAL A 55 -23.63 7.71 -16.58
CA VAL A 55 -23.04 8.52 -17.66
C VAL A 55 -24.13 8.85 -18.68
N TRP A 56 -24.55 10.11 -18.75
CA TRP A 56 -25.64 10.55 -19.62
C TRP A 56 -25.54 12.02 -20.00
N GLY A 57 -25.76 12.32 -21.28
CA GLY A 57 -25.53 13.64 -21.86
C GLY A 57 -26.66 14.66 -21.68
N ASP A 58 -27.91 14.22 -21.57
CA ASP A 58 -29.03 15.14 -21.31
C ASP A 58 -28.96 15.64 -19.88
N SER A 59 -29.06 16.97 -19.67
CA SER A 59 -29.02 17.59 -18.33
C SER A 59 -30.36 17.52 -17.60
N LYS A 60 -31.44 17.09 -18.26
CA LYS A 60 -32.76 16.94 -17.64
C LYS A 60 -32.79 15.76 -16.66
N PRO A 61 -33.54 15.87 -15.55
CA PRO A 61 -33.84 14.73 -14.70
C PRO A 61 -34.50 13.61 -15.51
N MET A 62 -34.01 12.39 -15.33
CA MET A 62 -34.49 11.19 -16.02
C MET A 62 -35.09 10.20 -15.01
N PRO A 63 -36.13 9.45 -15.37
CA PRO A 63 -36.74 8.46 -14.48
C PRO A 63 -35.80 7.28 -14.23
N TRP A 64 -35.84 6.77 -13.00
CA TRP A 64 -35.19 5.51 -12.63
C TRP A 64 -36.10 4.70 -11.70
N ARG A 65 -35.82 3.40 -11.61
CA ARG A 65 -36.49 2.47 -10.69
C ARG A 65 -35.50 1.44 -10.15
N VAL A 66 -35.74 0.95 -8.93
CA VAL A 66 -35.10 -0.26 -8.41
C VAL A 66 -36.16 -1.35 -8.39
N GLN A 67 -35.81 -2.52 -8.92
CA GLN A 67 -36.67 -3.70 -9.00
C GLN A 67 -36.05 -4.89 -8.29
N ASP A 68 -36.89 -5.79 -7.78
CA ASP A 68 -36.44 -7.12 -7.34
C ASP A 68 -36.28 -8.08 -8.54
N SER A 69 -35.81 -9.30 -8.25
CA SER A 69 -35.61 -10.35 -9.25
C SER A 69 -36.88 -10.81 -9.97
N ASN A 70 -38.07 -10.47 -9.46
CA ASN A 70 -39.37 -10.72 -10.10
C ASN A 70 -39.87 -9.50 -10.91
N GLY A 71 -39.07 -8.44 -11.01
CA GLY A 71 -39.42 -7.20 -11.70
C GLY A 71 -40.33 -6.27 -10.90
N LYS A 72 -40.63 -6.57 -9.63
CA LYS A 72 -41.46 -5.70 -8.80
C LYS A 72 -40.69 -4.42 -8.46
N VAL A 73 -41.26 -3.28 -8.81
CA VAL A 73 -40.68 -1.97 -8.49
C VAL A 73 -40.76 -1.71 -6.98
N LEU A 74 -39.61 -1.52 -6.35
CA LEU A 74 -39.47 -1.25 -4.91
C LEU A 74 -39.31 0.24 -4.62
N LEU A 75 -38.60 0.96 -5.49
CA LEU A 75 -38.39 2.40 -5.39
C LEU A 75 -38.30 2.99 -6.80
N ARG A 76 -38.69 4.25 -6.96
CA ARG A 76 -38.52 5.00 -8.20
C ARG A 76 -38.22 6.45 -7.89
N GLY A 77 -37.62 7.16 -8.84
CA GLY A 77 -37.36 8.57 -8.69
C GLY A 77 -36.89 9.22 -9.98
N GLN A 78 -36.27 10.39 -9.83
CA GLN A 78 -35.64 11.13 -10.90
C GLN A 78 -34.15 11.26 -10.60
N THR A 79 -33.32 11.24 -11.64
CA THR A 79 -31.90 11.51 -11.49
C THR A 79 -31.65 12.97 -11.11
N ARG A 80 -30.48 13.25 -10.55
CA ARG A 80 -29.96 14.61 -10.40
C ARG A 80 -28.77 14.77 -11.34
N TYR A 81 -28.87 15.68 -12.30
CA TYR A 81 -27.73 16.04 -13.13
C TYR A 81 -26.64 16.66 -12.27
N PHE A 82 -25.45 16.08 -12.32
CA PHE A 82 -24.29 16.51 -11.53
C PHE A 82 -23.29 17.31 -12.38
N GLY A 83 -23.41 17.24 -13.70
CA GLY A 83 -22.54 17.97 -14.62
C GLY A 83 -21.40 17.13 -15.17
N MET A 84 -20.44 17.81 -15.79
CA MET A 84 -19.22 17.20 -16.30
C MET A 84 -18.35 16.72 -15.13
N ASN A 85 -18.08 15.41 -15.05
CA ASN A 85 -17.12 14.87 -14.11
C ASN A 85 -15.71 15.05 -14.68
N SER A 86 -14.85 15.79 -13.98
CA SER A 86 -13.48 16.07 -14.46
C SER A 86 -12.57 14.85 -14.49
N GLY A 87 -12.85 13.83 -13.68
CA GLY A 87 -12.06 12.59 -13.64
C GLY A 87 -12.34 11.67 -14.83
N SER A 88 -13.59 11.57 -15.28
CA SER A 88 -13.98 10.75 -16.43
C SER A 88 -14.16 11.53 -17.73
N GLY A 89 -14.15 12.86 -17.69
CA GLY A 89 -14.45 13.72 -18.84
C GLY A 89 -15.87 13.53 -19.39
N SER A 90 -16.78 12.98 -18.58
CA SER A 90 -18.14 12.61 -19.00
C SER A 90 -19.22 13.35 -18.20
N PRO A 91 -20.35 13.72 -18.83
CA PRO A 91 -21.51 14.23 -18.11
C PRO A 91 -22.15 13.10 -17.29
N VAL A 92 -22.43 13.37 -16.02
CA VAL A 92 -22.98 12.35 -15.12
C VAL A 92 -24.21 12.82 -14.36
N HIS A 93 -25.05 11.84 -14.04
CA HIS A 93 -26.18 11.95 -13.14
C HIS A 93 -25.92 11.15 -11.88
N GLN A 94 -26.50 11.58 -10.76
CA GLN A 94 -26.55 10.82 -9.53
C GLN A 94 -27.96 10.30 -9.28
N ILE A 95 -28.04 9.05 -8.82
CA ILE A 95 -29.27 8.43 -8.34
C ILE A 95 -29.08 8.11 -6.87
N ASP A 96 -29.85 8.78 -6.02
CA ASP A 96 -29.91 8.48 -4.59
C ASP A 96 -31.12 7.58 -4.30
N PHE A 97 -30.83 6.34 -3.93
CA PHE A 97 -31.83 5.35 -3.54
C PHE A 97 -31.64 4.92 -2.08
N SER A 98 -31.03 5.79 -1.26
CA SER A 98 -30.77 5.53 0.17
C SER A 98 -32.04 5.23 0.98
N ALA A 99 -33.19 5.71 0.52
CA ALA A 99 -34.50 5.42 1.10
C ALA A 99 -34.90 3.94 1.02
N LEU A 100 -34.35 3.18 0.07
CA LEU A 100 -34.54 1.73 0.01
C LEU A 100 -33.69 1.07 1.10
N LYS A 101 -34.35 0.60 2.16
CA LYS A 101 -33.73 -0.09 3.30
C LYS A 101 -34.08 -1.57 3.36
N THR A 102 -35.02 -2.01 2.52
CA THR A 102 -35.53 -3.37 2.51
C THR A 102 -34.42 -4.34 2.15
N VAL A 103 -34.09 -5.23 3.09
CA VAL A 103 -33.12 -6.30 2.85
C VAL A 103 -33.61 -7.18 1.71
N GLY A 104 -32.71 -7.49 0.78
CA GLY A 104 -32.99 -8.35 -0.35
C GLY A 104 -31.78 -8.51 -1.25
N LYS A 105 -31.91 -9.43 -2.20
CA LYS A 105 -30.85 -9.83 -3.10
C LYS A 105 -31.22 -9.59 -4.55
N ASP A 106 -30.20 -9.53 -5.39
CA ASP A 106 -30.35 -9.45 -6.85
C ASP A 106 -31.24 -8.28 -7.30
N TYR A 107 -31.16 -7.16 -6.59
CA TYR A 107 -31.83 -5.93 -7.02
C TYR A 107 -31.18 -5.37 -8.26
N VAL A 108 -31.99 -4.80 -9.14
CA VAL A 108 -31.51 -4.13 -10.36
C VAL A 108 -31.99 -2.69 -10.36
N LEU A 109 -31.06 -1.76 -10.57
CA LEU A 109 -31.39 -0.36 -10.84
C LEU A 109 -31.57 -0.22 -12.34
N VAL A 110 -32.72 0.29 -12.78
CA VAL A 110 -33.04 0.51 -14.18
C VAL A 110 -33.09 2.00 -14.48
N PHE A 111 -32.32 2.39 -15.50
CA PHE A 111 -32.26 3.73 -16.08
C PHE A 111 -32.37 3.60 -17.60
N ASP A 112 -33.27 4.37 -18.23
CA ASP A 112 -33.52 4.32 -19.68
C ASP A 112 -33.69 2.88 -20.20
N ASP A 113 -34.52 2.10 -19.49
CA ASP A 113 -34.79 0.67 -19.71
C ASP A 113 -33.57 -0.27 -19.72
N THR A 114 -32.40 0.26 -19.35
CA THR A 114 -31.17 -0.51 -19.16
C THR A 114 -30.96 -0.79 -17.68
N GLY A 115 -30.78 -2.07 -17.34
CA GLY A 115 -30.48 -2.51 -15.98
C GLY A 115 -29.01 -2.34 -15.60
N SER A 116 -28.74 -2.16 -14.31
CA SER A 116 -27.42 -2.34 -13.72
C SER A 116 -27.04 -3.81 -13.61
N MET A 117 -25.80 -4.09 -13.21
CA MET A 117 -25.49 -5.38 -12.56
C MET A 117 -26.35 -5.56 -11.31
N PRO A 118 -26.71 -6.81 -10.94
CA PRO A 118 -27.46 -7.07 -9.71
C PRO A 118 -26.64 -6.65 -8.48
N PHE A 119 -27.33 -6.24 -7.42
CA PHE A 119 -26.72 -5.89 -6.14
C PHE A 119 -27.62 -6.28 -4.97
N ASP A 120 -27.00 -6.48 -3.81
CA ASP A 120 -27.70 -6.83 -2.57
C ASP A 120 -27.87 -5.60 -1.65
N ILE A 121 -28.92 -5.61 -0.83
CA ILE A 121 -29.03 -4.76 0.35
C ILE A 121 -29.15 -5.67 1.56
N GLY A 122 -28.18 -5.63 2.46
CA GLY A 122 -28.12 -6.55 3.60
C GLY A 122 -27.12 -6.10 4.65
N PRO A 123 -27.29 -6.50 5.92
CA PRO A 123 -26.35 -6.15 6.99
C PRO A 123 -24.99 -6.86 6.83
N ASP A 124 -24.93 -7.90 6.01
CA ASP A 124 -23.83 -8.87 5.85
C ASP A 124 -23.04 -8.71 4.54
N VAL A 125 -23.36 -7.70 3.71
CA VAL A 125 -22.76 -7.52 2.37
C VAL A 125 -21.24 -7.40 2.36
N TYR A 126 -20.61 -7.02 3.47
CA TYR A 126 -19.15 -6.90 3.61
C TYR A 126 -18.53 -7.92 4.55
N ASP A 127 -19.30 -8.89 5.06
CA ASP A 127 -18.82 -9.82 6.08
C ASP A 127 -17.72 -10.73 5.55
N ARG A 128 -17.81 -11.17 4.29
CA ARG A 128 -16.76 -11.95 3.63
C ARG A 128 -15.55 -11.10 3.25
N LEU A 129 -15.79 -9.89 2.74
CA LEU A 129 -14.76 -9.04 2.12
C LEU A 129 -13.59 -8.75 3.07
N ARG A 130 -13.86 -8.60 4.38
CA ARG A 130 -12.81 -8.36 5.38
C ARG A 130 -11.84 -9.54 5.53
N TYR A 131 -12.34 -10.77 5.42
CA TYR A 131 -11.52 -11.98 5.49
C TYR A 131 -10.77 -12.19 4.19
N ASP A 132 -11.41 -11.96 3.04
CA ASP A 132 -10.75 -12.04 1.73
C ASP A 132 -9.63 -11.00 1.61
N ALA A 133 -9.85 -9.79 2.12
CA ALA A 133 -8.84 -8.74 2.17
C ALA A 133 -7.65 -9.10 3.08
N LEU A 134 -7.89 -9.73 4.24
CA LEU A 134 -6.83 -10.18 5.12
C LEU A 134 -6.09 -11.41 4.55
N ALA A 135 -6.80 -12.29 3.85
CA ALA A 135 -6.21 -13.49 3.22
C ALA A 135 -5.14 -13.14 2.18
N PHE A 136 -5.21 -11.95 1.55
CA PHE A 136 -4.14 -11.43 0.69
C PHE A 136 -2.76 -11.54 1.35
N PHE A 137 -2.64 -11.15 2.62
CA PHE A 137 -1.37 -11.19 3.34
C PHE A 137 -0.85 -12.62 3.52
N TYR A 138 -1.74 -13.59 3.82
CA TYR A 138 -1.36 -15.00 3.85
C TYR A 138 -0.83 -15.48 2.49
N HIS A 139 -1.51 -15.15 1.38
CA HIS A 139 -1.04 -15.49 0.04
C HIS A 139 0.35 -14.90 -0.28
N GLN A 140 0.62 -13.69 0.23
CA GLN A 140 1.87 -12.98 0.02
C GLN A 140 3.01 -13.41 0.95
N ARG A 141 2.80 -14.28 1.95
CA ARG A 141 3.85 -14.67 2.89
C ARG A 141 5.07 -15.30 2.19
N ALA A 142 6.24 -14.69 2.34
CA ALA A 142 7.51 -15.24 1.88
C ALA A 142 8.06 -16.30 2.87
N SER A 143 8.99 -17.12 2.41
CA SER A 143 9.74 -18.10 3.24
C SER A 143 8.93 -19.23 3.88
N VAL A 144 7.64 -19.34 3.54
CA VAL A 144 6.76 -20.43 3.99
C VAL A 144 5.97 -20.99 2.80
N PRO A 145 5.52 -22.25 2.85
CA PRO A 145 4.54 -22.74 1.89
C PRO A 145 3.19 -22.05 2.10
N ILE A 146 2.44 -21.87 1.02
CA ILE A 146 1.02 -21.50 1.08
C ILE A 146 0.23 -22.79 0.94
N GLU A 147 -0.42 -23.21 2.03
CA GLU A 147 -0.97 -24.56 2.14
C GLU A 147 -2.40 -24.65 1.58
N ALA A 148 -2.68 -25.70 0.80
CA ALA A 148 -3.98 -25.92 0.17
C ALA A 148 -5.15 -26.03 1.16
N LYS A 149 -4.91 -26.45 2.40
CA LYS A 149 -5.97 -26.50 3.44
C LYS A 149 -6.54 -25.12 3.79
N TYR A 150 -5.80 -24.04 3.55
CA TYR A 150 -6.23 -22.67 3.86
C TYR A 150 -6.74 -21.92 2.62
N VAL A 151 -6.14 -22.18 1.46
CA VAL A 151 -6.43 -21.41 0.22
C VAL A 151 -6.96 -22.26 -0.94
N GLY A 152 -7.09 -23.58 -0.78
CA GLY A 152 -7.42 -24.50 -1.85
C GLY A 152 -6.24 -24.80 -2.81
N GLU A 153 -6.34 -25.92 -3.53
CA GLU A 153 -5.28 -26.43 -4.42
C GLU A 153 -4.85 -25.43 -5.51
N ARG A 154 -5.78 -24.61 -6.00
CA ARG A 154 -5.52 -23.65 -7.08
C ARG A 154 -4.52 -22.56 -6.68
N TRP A 155 -4.51 -22.17 -5.40
CA TRP A 155 -3.73 -21.04 -4.92
C TRP A 155 -2.62 -21.43 -3.95
N ALA A 156 -2.50 -22.72 -3.63
CA ALA A 156 -1.39 -23.26 -2.87
C ALA A 156 -0.08 -23.12 -3.65
N ARG A 157 1.03 -22.94 -2.94
CA ARG A 157 2.38 -22.97 -3.55
C ARG A 157 3.43 -23.52 -2.59
N PRO A 158 4.48 -24.17 -3.11
CA PRO A 158 5.65 -24.55 -2.32
C PRO A 158 6.30 -23.35 -1.63
N VAL A 159 7.12 -23.65 -0.64
CA VAL A 159 8.01 -22.68 -0.01
C VAL A 159 8.94 -22.05 -1.05
N ALA A 160 9.20 -20.77 -0.90
CA ALA A 160 10.13 -19.99 -1.71
C ALA A 160 10.95 -19.08 -0.80
N HIS A 161 12.21 -18.81 -1.15
CA HIS A 161 13.07 -17.89 -0.39
C HIS A 161 13.17 -18.28 1.10
N ASN A 162 13.58 -19.52 1.40
CA ASN A 162 13.76 -20.00 2.76
C ASN A 162 15.06 -20.84 2.91
N PRO A 163 16.06 -20.39 3.69
CA PRO A 163 16.13 -19.06 4.30
C PRO A 163 16.30 -17.96 3.23
N ASP A 164 15.79 -16.75 3.51
CA ASP A 164 15.95 -15.56 2.66
C ASP A 164 17.16 -14.75 3.13
N THR A 165 18.34 -15.34 2.95
CA THR A 165 19.60 -14.82 3.49
C THR A 165 20.33 -13.99 2.43
N ALA A 166 20.63 -12.72 2.72
CA ALA A 166 21.45 -11.92 1.81
C ALA A 166 22.31 -10.83 2.48
N THR A 167 23.17 -10.23 1.66
CA THR A 167 24.01 -9.08 1.97
C THR A 167 23.70 -7.92 1.02
N CYS A 168 24.32 -6.76 1.23
CA CYS A 168 24.14 -5.62 0.36
C CYS A 168 24.81 -5.84 -0.99
N TYR A 169 24.18 -5.35 -2.06
CA TYR A 169 24.83 -5.31 -3.37
C TYR A 169 26.11 -4.46 -3.30
N GLY A 170 27.18 -4.90 -3.99
CA GLY A 170 28.42 -4.14 -4.04
C GLY A 170 29.68 -4.95 -4.33
N PRO A 171 30.85 -4.28 -4.35
CA PRO A 171 31.06 -2.93 -3.79
C PRO A 171 30.55 -1.78 -4.68
N LYS A 172 30.43 -1.95 -6.00
CA LYS A 172 29.95 -0.89 -6.91
C LYS A 172 28.50 -1.08 -7.33
N ASP A 173 27.73 0.02 -7.36
CA ASP A 173 26.38 0.03 -7.94
C ASP A 173 26.41 0.04 -9.49
N PHE A 174 25.24 -0.04 -10.11
CA PHE A 174 25.11 -0.02 -11.58
C PHE A 174 25.54 1.29 -12.24
N ARG A 175 25.72 2.38 -11.47
CA ARG A 175 26.25 3.68 -11.92
C ARG A 175 27.76 3.82 -11.66
N GLY A 176 28.38 2.83 -11.02
CA GLY A 176 29.80 2.80 -10.70
C GLY A 176 30.19 3.47 -9.37
N ASN A 177 29.23 3.93 -8.56
CA ASN A 177 29.52 4.42 -7.22
C ASN A 177 29.94 3.27 -6.32
N ASP A 178 30.99 3.47 -5.52
CA ASP A 178 31.50 2.45 -4.60
C ASP A 178 30.87 2.61 -3.21
N TRP A 179 29.91 1.74 -2.90
CA TRP A 179 29.21 1.65 -1.63
C TRP A 179 29.93 0.76 -0.59
N GLY A 180 30.96 0.01 -1.00
CA GLY A 180 31.78 -0.84 -0.14
C GLY A 180 31.16 -2.20 0.26
N GLY A 181 29.87 -2.44 0.01
CA GLY A 181 29.19 -3.66 0.46
C GLY A 181 28.83 -3.62 1.95
N CYS A 182 28.11 -4.64 2.42
CA CYS A 182 27.85 -4.84 3.84
C CYS A 182 28.76 -5.94 4.40
N PRO A 183 29.42 -5.74 5.56
CA PRO A 183 30.35 -6.72 6.14
C PRO A 183 29.62 -7.87 6.86
N TYR A 184 28.34 -8.06 6.58
CA TYR A 184 27.46 -9.03 7.22
C TYR A 184 26.43 -9.56 6.23
N THR A 185 25.77 -10.62 6.64
CA THR A 185 24.64 -11.23 5.97
C THR A 185 23.49 -11.31 6.99
N LEU A 186 22.27 -11.05 6.54
CA LEU A 186 21.06 -11.16 7.36
C LEU A 186 20.17 -12.27 6.80
N ASP A 187 19.65 -13.13 7.67
CA ASP A 187 18.48 -13.93 7.36
C ASP A 187 17.24 -13.06 7.58
N VAL A 188 16.61 -12.65 6.48
CA VAL A 188 15.42 -11.81 6.50
C VAL A 188 14.19 -12.58 6.04
N SER A 189 14.15 -13.89 6.34
CA SER A 189 12.99 -14.75 6.08
C SER A 189 11.69 -14.20 6.69
N LYS A 190 10.55 -14.67 6.19
CA LYS A 190 9.19 -14.18 6.45
C LYS A 190 8.92 -12.83 5.77
N GLY A 191 7.89 -12.13 6.25
CA GLY A 191 7.34 -10.94 5.63
C GLY A 191 6.53 -11.22 4.37
N TRP A 192 5.96 -10.17 3.80
CA TRP A 192 5.12 -10.28 2.62
C TRP A 192 5.89 -9.90 1.36
N TYR A 193 5.65 -10.64 0.28
CA TYR A 193 5.88 -10.13 -1.07
C TYR A 193 4.99 -8.91 -1.27
N ASP A 194 5.59 -7.81 -1.72
CA ASP A 194 4.98 -6.49 -1.66
C ASP A 194 3.87 -6.27 -2.67
N ALA A 195 4.06 -6.84 -3.87
CA ALA A 195 3.11 -6.68 -4.95
C ALA A 195 3.09 -7.92 -5.85
N GLY A 196 3.05 -7.72 -7.17
CA GLY A 196 3.16 -8.79 -8.15
C GLY A 196 4.57 -9.36 -8.30
N ASP A 197 5.57 -8.69 -7.72
CA ASP A 197 6.94 -9.17 -7.60
C ASP A 197 7.22 -9.82 -6.26
N GLN A 198 8.46 -10.26 -6.08
CA GLN A 198 8.87 -11.05 -4.92
C GLN A 198 9.76 -10.25 -3.97
N GLY A 199 9.94 -8.94 -4.21
CA GLY A 199 10.60 -8.02 -3.28
C GLY A 199 9.81 -7.80 -1.99
N LYS A 200 10.53 -7.40 -0.94
CA LYS A 200 10.00 -7.07 0.40
C LYS A 200 10.59 -5.74 0.84
N TYR A 201 9.74 -4.79 1.28
CA TYR A 201 10.13 -3.38 1.41
C TYR A 201 9.71 -2.83 2.76
N VAL A 202 10.66 -2.28 3.54
CA VAL A 202 10.39 -1.82 4.91
C VAL A 202 9.49 -0.59 4.92
N VAL A 203 9.60 0.29 3.91
CA VAL A 203 8.76 1.49 3.83
C VAL A 203 7.30 1.14 3.53
N ASN A 204 7.04 0.34 2.49
CA ASN A 204 5.67 -0.01 2.11
C ASN A 204 5.06 -1.06 3.07
N GLY A 205 5.85 -2.04 3.50
CA GLY A 205 5.48 -2.96 4.58
C GLY A 205 5.15 -2.23 5.87
N GLY A 206 5.86 -1.14 6.17
CA GLY A 206 5.61 -0.28 7.32
C GLY A 206 4.19 0.30 7.37
N ILE A 207 3.72 0.94 6.31
CA ILE A 207 2.35 1.47 6.26
C ILE A 207 1.28 0.36 6.21
N ALA A 208 1.59 -0.78 5.56
CA ALA A 208 0.70 -1.93 5.48
C ALA A 208 0.46 -2.55 6.86
N VAL A 209 1.53 -2.94 7.57
CA VAL A 209 1.42 -3.56 8.90
C VAL A 209 0.89 -2.58 9.95
N TRP A 210 1.23 -1.28 9.83
CA TRP A 210 0.62 -0.23 10.65
C TRP A 210 -0.89 -0.19 10.47
N THR A 211 -1.39 -0.33 9.23
CA THR A 211 -2.84 -0.28 8.95
C THR A 211 -3.57 -1.45 9.62
N LEU A 212 -2.99 -2.66 9.58
CA LEU A 212 -3.53 -3.83 10.27
C LEU A 212 -3.53 -3.63 11.80
N MET A 213 -2.41 -3.20 12.37
CA MET A 213 -2.33 -2.89 13.80
C MET A 213 -3.28 -1.76 14.22
N ASN A 214 -3.44 -0.74 13.37
CA ASN A 214 -4.34 0.37 13.63
C ASN A 214 -5.81 -0.08 13.55
N TRP A 215 -6.16 -1.01 12.67
CA TRP A 215 -7.49 -1.63 12.67
C TRP A 215 -7.75 -2.38 13.98
N TYR A 216 -6.78 -3.16 14.46
CA TYR A 216 -6.87 -3.83 15.77
C TYR A 216 -7.13 -2.83 16.90
N GLU A 217 -6.39 -1.71 16.96
CA GLU A 217 -6.61 -0.65 17.94
C GLU A 217 -7.98 0.03 17.81
N PHE A 218 -8.33 0.45 16.58
CA PHE A 218 -9.54 1.19 16.28
C PHE A 218 -10.80 0.38 16.58
N SER A 219 -10.80 -0.90 16.23
CA SER A 219 -11.89 -1.84 16.50
C SER A 219 -11.87 -2.39 17.92
N LYS A 220 -10.94 -1.94 18.78
CA LYS A 220 -10.79 -2.38 20.18
C LYS A 220 -10.57 -3.89 20.32
N GLY A 221 -9.63 -4.41 19.54
CA GLY A 221 -9.18 -5.80 19.60
C GLY A 221 -9.67 -6.69 18.46
N ALA A 222 -10.23 -6.08 17.39
CA ALA A 222 -10.68 -6.77 16.18
C ALA A 222 -11.32 -8.14 16.43
N ALA A 223 -12.46 -8.14 17.14
CA ALA A 223 -13.15 -9.38 17.52
C ALA A 223 -13.54 -10.26 16.31
N ASP A 224 -13.74 -9.66 15.14
CA ASP A 224 -13.99 -10.37 13.89
C ASP A 224 -12.79 -11.23 13.43
N PHE A 225 -11.59 -10.94 13.93
CA PHE A 225 -10.36 -11.69 13.67
C PHE A 225 -9.82 -12.38 14.92
N ALA A 226 -10.68 -12.68 15.91
CA ALA A 226 -10.28 -13.51 17.05
C ALA A 226 -9.69 -14.86 16.59
N ASP A 227 -8.98 -15.56 17.48
CA ASP A 227 -8.39 -16.89 17.22
C ASP A 227 -9.39 -17.83 16.50
N GLY A 228 -8.97 -18.40 15.38
CA GLY A 228 -9.78 -19.36 14.60
C GLY A 228 -10.78 -18.75 13.63
N LYS A 229 -10.71 -17.43 13.37
CA LYS A 229 -11.62 -16.74 12.42
C LYS A 229 -11.05 -16.62 11.01
N VAL A 230 -9.75 -16.70 10.85
CA VAL A 230 -9.02 -16.55 9.60
C VAL A 230 -8.41 -17.89 9.21
N ALA A 231 -8.38 -18.18 7.91
CA ALA A 231 -7.77 -19.40 7.39
C ALA A 231 -6.24 -19.22 7.28
N ILE A 232 -5.53 -19.28 8.41
CA ILE A 232 -4.07 -19.21 8.49
C ILE A 232 -3.52 -20.31 9.41
N PRO A 233 -2.21 -20.67 9.30
CA PRO A 233 -1.59 -21.69 10.12
C PRO A 233 -1.71 -21.47 11.64
N GLU A 234 -1.73 -20.21 12.06
CA GLU A 234 -1.69 -19.83 13.46
C GLU A 234 -3.06 -19.84 14.16
N ASN A 235 -4.15 -20.12 13.46
CA ASN A 235 -5.54 -19.89 13.90
C ASN A 235 -6.09 -20.80 15.02
N THR A 236 -5.20 -21.41 15.80
CA THR A 236 -5.53 -22.21 16.99
C THR A 236 -4.51 -22.00 18.12
N ASN A 237 -3.73 -20.91 18.07
CA ASN A 237 -2.65 -20.65 19.00
C ASN A 237 -3.08 -19.78 20.20
N GLY A 238 -4.35 -19.39 20.28
CA GLY A 238 -4.88 -18.52 21.33
C GLY A 238 -4.58 -17.02 21.14
N ILE A 239 -4.02 -16.63 19.99
CA ILE A 239 -3.73 -15.24 19.61
C ILE A 239 -4.78 -14.79 18.60
N ASN A 240 -5.08 -13.49 18.57
CA ASN A 240 -5.94 -12.94 17.53
C ASN A 240 -5.26 -13.10 16.16
N ASP A 241 -5.93 -13.73 15.20
CA ASP A 241 -5.38 -14.06 13.88
C ASP A 241 -4.84 -12.83 13.11
N LEU A 242 -5.40 -11.63 13.33
CA LEU A 242 -4.84 -10.40 12.75
C LEU A 242 -3.47 -10.06 13.33
N LEU A 243 -3.26 -10.32 14.63
CA LEU A 243 -1.96 -10.14 15.27
C LEU A 243 -0.96 -11.20 14.81
N ASP A 244 -1.38 -12.42 14.50
CA ASP A 244 -0.49 -13.43 13.90
C ASP A 244 0.02 -12.98 12.53
N GLU A 245 -0.84 -12.42 11.68
CA GLU A 245 -0.43 -11.87 10.40
C GLU A 245 0.50 -10.64 10.57
N VAL A 246 0.20 -9.75 11.53
CA VAL A 246 1.09 -8.65 11.92
C VAL A 246 2.47 -9.15 12.37
N ARG A 247 2.51 -10.22 13.17
CA ARG A 247 3.77 -10.81 13.64
C ARG A 247 4.62 -11.29 12.46
N PHE A 248 3.99 -11.83 11.42
CA PHE A 248 4.67 -12.35 10.24
C PHE A 248 5.49 -11.27 9.52
N GLU A 249 4.92 -10.08 9.32
CA GLU A 249 5.63 -8.93 8.74
C GLU A 249 6.60 -8.28 9.72
N MET A 250 6.23 -8.16 11.00
CA MET A 250 7.10 -7.56 12.00
C MET A 250 8.39 -8.36 12.22
N ASP A 251 8.37 -9.68 12.05
CA ASP A 251 9.59 -10.50 12.08
C ASP A 251 10.55 -10.13 10.93
N PHE A 252 10.04 -9.91 9.70
CA PHE A 252 10.84 -9.40 8.58
C PHE A 252 11.36 -7.99 8.86
N MET A 253 10.48 -7.07 9.25
CA MET A 253 10.83 -5.67 9.55
C MET A 253 11.96 -5.56 10.57
N MET A 254 11.92 -6.37 11.64
CA MET A 254 12.98 -6.39 12.65
C MET A 254 14.26 -7.08 12.17
N ALA A 255 14.17 -8.10 11.30
CA ALA A 255 15.33 -8.76 10.71
C ALA A 255 16.11 -7.85 9.76
N MET A 256 15.47 -6.83 9.18
CA MET A 256 16.09 -5.81 8.33
C MET A 256 16.94 -4.79 9.12
N GLN A 257 17.03 -4.91 10.46
CA GLN A 257 17.79 -3.96 11.29
C GLN A 257 19.30 -4.26 11.27
N VAL A 258 20.09 -3.23 10.93
CA VAL A 258 21.55 -3.27 10.89
C VAL A 258 22.11 -3.65 12.27
N PRO A 259 23.06 -4.61 12.37
CA PRO A 259 23.65 -5.05 13.63
C PRO A 259 24.35 -3.94 14.41
N GLU A 260 24.39 -4.04 15.74
CA GLU A 260 25.15 -3.12 16.59
C GLU A 260 26.64 -3.11 16.27
N GLY A 261 27.29 -1.96 16.42
CA GLY A 261 28.71 -1.76 16.14
C GLY A 261 29.05 -1.69 14.64
N THR A 262 28.06 -1.65 13.76
CA THR A 262 28.29 -1.69 12.31
C THR A 262 28.53 -0.28 11.75
N THR A 263 29.65 -0.12 11.07
CA THR A 263 29.96 1.07 10.27
C THR A 263 29.72 0.80 8.79
N LEU A 264 29.06 1.71 8.07
CA LEU A 264 28.82 1.63 6.62
C LEU A 264 29.23 2.91 5.90
N LYS A 265 29.52 2.79 4.60
CA LYS A 265 29.76 3.92 3.70
C LYS A 265 28.43 4.30 3.04
N LEU A 266 27.85 5.43 3.45
CA LEU A 266 26.51 5.85 3.00
C LEU A 266 26.52 7.29 2.47
N PRO A 267 25.74 7.59 1.41
CA PRO A 267 25.53 8.96 0.96
C PRO A 267 24.66 9.71 1.99
N ARG A 268 24.98 10.99 2.17
CA ARG A 268 24.31 11.89 3.11
C ARG A 268 23.67 13.06 2.39
N GLY A 269 22.53 13.51 2.90
CA GLY A 269 21.76 14.59 2.32
C GLY A 269 21.06 14.20 1.01
N ASN A 270 20.36 15.17 0.43
CA ASN A 270 19.69 14.98 -0.84
C ASN A 270 20.67 15.12 -2.02
N GLN A 271 21.14 13.98 -2.53
CA GLN A 271 22.03 13.87 -3.68
C GLN A 271 21.33 13.37 -4.96
N MET A 272 20.00 13.49 -5.05
CA MET A 272 19.22 12.94 -6.17
C MET A 272 19.57 13.56 -7.54
N LYS A 273 20.30 14.68 -7.56
CA LYS A 273 20.77 15.35 -8.78
C LYS A 273 22.16 14.89 -9.25
N THR A 274 22.86 14.08 -8.46
CA THR A 274 24.26 13.67 -8.70
C THR A 274 24.44 12.16 -8.53
N LEU A 275 23.44 11.37 -8.95
CA LEU A 275 23.42 9.92 -8.74
C LEU A 275 24.58 9.18 -9.42
N ASP A 276 25.20 9.74 -10.46
CA ASP A 276 26.37 9.13 -11.13
C ASP A 276 27.70 9.41 -10.38
N LYS A 277 27.67 10.25 -9.35
CA LYS A 277 28.84 10.63 -8.56
C LYS A 277 28.43 11.02 -7.13
N LEU A 278 28.08 10.01 -6.35
CA LEU A 278 27.69 10.18 -4.96
C LEU A 278 28.89 10.51 -4.07
N GLU A 279 28.67 11.41 -3.11
CA GLU A 279 29.59 11.68 -2.01
C GLU A 279 29.20 10.84 -0.81
N PHE A 280 30.15 10.08 -0.27
CA PHE A 280 29.92 9.14 0.82
C PHE A 280 30.57 9.58 2.11
N SER A 281 29.92 9.25 3.23
CA SER A 281 30.47 9.32 4.57
C SER A 281 30.50 7.94 5.21
N THR A 282 31.56 7.64 5.95
CA THR A 282 31.62 6.47 6.82
C THR A 282 30.88 6.79 8.11
N VAL A 283 29.80 6.07 8.41
CA VAL A 283 28.89 6.35 9.53
C VAL A 283 28.60 5.11 10.36
N ASP A 284 28.37 5.30 11.66
CA ASP A 284 27.79 4.26 12.52
C ASP A 284 26.32 4.03 12.13
N ALA A 285 26.06 2.93 11.43
CA ALA A 285 24.76 2.54 10.92
C ALA A 285 23.98 1.62 11.89
N SER A 286 24.50 1.37 13.10
CA SER A 286 23.89 0.50 14.11
C SER A 286 22.41 0.86 14.35
N GLY A 287 21.52 -0.12 14.20
CA GLY A 287 20.09 0.06 14.44
C GLY A 287 19.30 0.68 13.29
N MET A 288 19.93 1.16 12.21
CA MET A 288 19.19 1.52 10.99
C MET A 288 18.47 0.31 10.40
N ALA A 289 17.46 0.52 9.54
CA ALA A 289 16.83 -0.56 8.79
C ALA A 289 17.19 -0.49 7.30
N HIS A 290 17.53 -1.65 6.71
CA HIS A 290 17.65 -1.82 5.26
C HIS A 290 16.37 -1.39 4.57
N HIS A 291 16.49 -0.73 3.41
CA HIS A 291 15.32 -0.16 2.75
C HIS A 291 14.37 -1.24 2.19
N LYS A 292 14.96 -2.28 1.60
CA LYS A 292 14.26 -3.36 0.90
C LYS A 292 15.19 -4.56 0.67
N MET A 293 14.60 -5.71 0.37
CA MET A 293 15.24 -6.94 -0.10
C MET A 293 14.55 -7.34 -1.40
N HIS A 294 15.31 -7.52 -2.48
CA HIS A 294 14.75 -7.95 -3.75
C HIS A 294 15.79 -8.58 -4.66
N ASP A 295 15.32 -9.03 -5.81
CA ASP A 295 16.07 -9.74 -6.83
C ASP A 295 17.03 -8.80 -7.57
N GLU A 296 18.11 -9.32 -8.13
CA GLU A 296 19.07 -8.53 -8.90
C GLU A 296 18.42 -7.91 -10.15
N HIS A 297 17.50 -8.66 -10.77
CA HIS A 297 16.76 -8.26 -11.97
C HIS A 297 15.27 -8.57 -11.84
N TRP A 298 14.44 -7.91 -12.67
CA TRP A 298 13.02 -8.24 -12.76
C TRP A 298 12.84 -9.60 -13.43
N THR A 299 12.02 -10.45 -12.82
CA THR A 299 11.59 -11.72 -13.42
C THR A 299 10.43 -11.50 -14.40
N ALA A 300 10.25 -12.42 -15.37
CA ALA A 300 9.15 -12.36 -16.34
C ALA A 300 7.81 -12.79 -15.69
N VAL A 301 6.71 -12.14 -16.03
CA VAL A 301 5.38 -12.48 -15.50
C VAL A 301 4.65 -13.49 -16.42
N PRO A 302 4.04 -14.56 -15.88
CA PRO A 302 3.99 -14.92 -14.45
C PRO A 302 5.25 -15.66 -13.97
N MET A 303 5.79 -15.25 -12.81
CA MET A 303 6.87 -15.97 -12.10
C MET A 303 6.36 -16.46 -10.74
N PRO A 304 6.11 -17.77 -10.56
CA PRO A 304 5.84 -18.34 -9.24
C PRO A 304 7.05 -18.19 -8.31
N PRO A 305 6.88 -17.82 -7.02
CA PRO A 305 8.02 -17.56 -6.12
C PRO A 305 9.02 -18.71 -5.97
N HIS A 306 8.55 -19.96 -5.98
CA HIS A 306 9.42 -21.13 -5.79
C HIS A 306 10.25 -21.49 -7.04
N LEU A 307 10.00 -20.82 -8.17
CA LEU A 307 10.74 -21.00 -9.43
C LEU A 307 11.70 -19.84 -9.71
N ASP A 308 11.67 -18.79 -8.89
CA ASP A 308 12.62 -17.70 -8.99
C ASP A 308 14.01 -18.17 -8.56
N LYS A 309 15.00 -17.81 -9.37
CA LYS A 309 16.41 -18.17 -9.22
C LYS A 309 17.32 -16.94 -9.21
N GLU A 310 16.74 -15.74 -9.25
CA GLU A 310 17.53 -14.52 -9.14
C GLU A 310 18.26 -14.48 -7.82
N LYS A 311 19.45 -13.88 -7.84
CA LYS A 311 20.14 -13.55 -6.60
C LYS A 311 19.40 -12.40 -5.95
N ARG A 312 19.32 -12.43 -4.62
CA ARG A 312 18.64 -11.40 -3.85
C ARG A 312 19.63 -10.62 -3.02
N TYR A 313 19.37 -9.34 -2.84
CA TYR A 313 20.25 -8.44 -2.12
C TYR A 313 19.48 -7.53 -1.18
N LEU A 314 20.10 -7.20 -0.06
CA LEU A 314 19.71 -6.07 0.74
C LEU A 314 20.03 -4.79 -0.03
N SER A 315 19.07 -3.88 -0.12
CA SER A 315 19.39 -2.48 -0.38
C SER A 315 20.00 -1.85 0.87
N TYR A 316 20.83 -0.83 0.70
CA TYR A 316 21.41 -0.09 1.83
C TYR A 316 20.32 0.53 2.72
N PRO A 317 20.61 0.76 4.02
CA PRO A 317 19.63 1.35 4.92
C PRO A 317 19.24 2.77 4.54
N SER A 318 17.99 3.14 4.83
CA SER A 318 17.49 4.51 4.69
C SER A 318 16.88 5.01 6.00
N THR A 319 16.89 6.33 6.19
CA THR A 319 16.25 6.97 7.35
C THR A 319 14.74 6.70 7.36
N THR A 320 14.07 6.73 6.22
CA THR A 320 12.62 6.49 6.11
C THR A 320 12.24 5.05 6.47
N ALA A 321 13.00 4.04 6.00
CA ALA A 321 12.82 2.65 6.42
C ALA A 321 13.08 2.47 7.91
N THR A 322 14.12 3.12 8.43
CA THR A 322 14.45 3.11 9.86
C THR A 322 13.30 3.69 10.71
N LEU A 323 12.67 4.78 10.28
CA LEU A 323 11.54 5.39 10.97
C LEU A 323 10.25 4.57 10.85
N ASN A 324 10.01 3.93 9.70
CA ASN A 324 8.93 2.94 9.53
C ASN A 324 9.06 1.80 10.52
N LEU A 325 10.25 1.20 10.64
CA LEU A 325 10.55 0.18 11.66
C LEU A 325 10.33 0.73 13.08
N ALA A 326 10.83 1.94 13.37
CA ALA A 326 10.67 2.54 14.69
C ALA A 326 9.18 2.72 15.07
N ALA A 327 8.37 3.23 14.16
CA ALA A 327 6.95 3.50 14.40
C ALA A 327 6.13 2.21 14.56
N THR A 328 6.32 1.25 13.67
CA THR A 328 5.59 -0.03 13.67
C THR A 328 6.03 -0.93 14.82
N ALA A 329 7.33 -1.02 15.12
CA ALA A 329 7.81 -1.79 16.26
C ALA A 329 7.37 -1.19 17.60
N ALA A 330 7.24 0.13 17.71
CA ALA A 330 6.66 0.77 18.90
C ALA A 330 5.16 0.45 19.07
N GLN A 331 4.40 0.38 17.97
CA GLN A 331 3.00 -0.06 18.01
C GLN A 331 2.90 -1.56 18.34
N CYS A 332 3.71 -2.41 17.70
CA CYS A 332 3.82 -3.84 18.00
C CYS A 332 4.05 -4.06 19.49
N ALA A 333 5.03 -3.39 20.09
CA ALA A 333 5.34 -3.56 21.52
C ALA A 333 4.11 -3.36 22.41
N ARG A 334 3.31 -2.33 22.15
CA ARG A 334 2.08 -2.07 22.91
C ARG A 334 1.01 -3.14 22.66
N LEU A 335 0.82 -3.57 21.42
CA LEU A 335 -0.26 -4.51 21.07
C LEU A 335 0.01 -5.94 21.54
N PHE A 336 1.28 -6.34 21.58
CA PHE A 336 1.68 -7.65 22.06
C PHE A 336 1.88 -7.70 23.57
N THR A 337 1.81 -6.58 24.30
CA THR A 337 1.86 -6.60 25.77
C THR A 337 0.61 -7.31 26.31
N GLY A 338 0.82 -8.32 27.16
CA GLY A 338 -0.24 -9.21 27.66
C GLY A 338 -0.70 -10.28 26.67
N VAL A 339 -0.20 -10.28 25.43
CA VAL A 339 -0.42 -11.33 24.42
C VAL A 339 0.83 -12.22 24.31
N ASP A 340 1.99 -11.61 24.10
CA ASP A 340 3.32 -12.23 24.09
C ASP A 340 4.34 -11.18 24.57
N ASP A 341 4.55 -11.11 25.89
CA ASP A 341 5.39 -10.08 26.53
C ASP A 341 6.87 -10.14 26.09
N ALA A 342 7.37 -11.33 25.75
CA ALA A 342 8.72 -11.50 25.23
C ALA A 342 8.84 -10.88 23.83
N TYR A 343 7.85 -11.12 22.96
CA TYR A 343 7.79 -10.51 21.64
C TYR A 343 7.57 -8.99 21.72
N ALA A 344 6.73 -8.53 22.65
CA ALA A 344 6.55 -7.10 22.91
C ALA A 344 7.88 -6.41 23.30
N ALA A 345 8.68 -7.03 24.17
CA ALA A 345 9.99 -6.52 24.56
C ALA A 345 11.00 -6.50 23.38
N LYS A 346 10.96 -7.51 22.50
CA LYS A 346 11.74 -7.54 21.26
C LYS A 346 11.37 -6.38 20.34
N CYS A 347 10.07 -6.17 20.09
CA CYS A 347 9.55 -5.04 19.32
C CYS A 347 9.98 -3.69 19.92
N LEU A 348 9.87 -3.51 21.25
CA LEU A 348 10.29 -2.27 21.91
C LEU A 348 11.79 -2.00 21.76
N THR A 349 12.61 -3.04 21.84
CA THR A 349 14.06 -2.94 21.66
C THR A 349 14.40 -2.51 20.24
N ALA A 350 13.80 -3.15 19.23
CA ALA A 350 13.97 -2.77 17.83
C ALA A 350 13.55 -1.31 17.57
N ALA A 351 12.41 -0.90 18.12
CA ALA A 351 11.89 0.46 17.99
C ALA A 351 12.85 1.52 18.55
N ARG A 352 13.39 1.29 19.76
CA ARG A 352 14.32 2.21 20.43
C ARG A 352 15.63 2.35 19.65
N ARG A 353 16.17 1.22 19.17
CA ARG A 353 17.40 1.19 18.36
C ARG A 353 17.21 1.94 17.04
N ALA A 354 16.11 1.68 16.34
CA ALA A 354 15.78 2.32 15.07
C ALA A 354 15.60 3.83 15.24
N PHE A 355 14.82 4.25 16.24
CA PHE A 355 14.61 5.69 16.48
C PHE A 355 15.92 6.42 16.81
N ALA A 356 16.77 5.84 17.67
CA ALA A 356 18.07 6.41 17.99
C ALA A 356 18.98 6.50 16.75
N ALA A 357 18.95 5.48 15.87
CA ALA A 357 19.69 5.48 14.62
C ALA A 357 19.20 6.56 13.65
N ALA A 358 17.89 6.74 13.50
CA ALA A 358 17.31 7.80 12.67
C ALA A 358 17.66 9.21 13.19
N GLN A 359 17.69 9.41 14.51
CA GLN A 359 18.14 10.68 15.10
C GLN A 359 19.61 10.97 14.82
N ARG A 360 20.46 9.93 14.84
CA ARG A 360 21.89 10.04 14.50
C ARG A 360 22.09 10.28 13.01
N LEU A 361 21.27 9.64 12.17
CA LEU A 361 21.40 9.64 10.71
C LEU A 361 20.07 10.07 10.04
N PRO A 362 19.70 11.37 10.10
CA PRO A 362 18.38 11.85 9.67
C PRO A 362 18.21 12.06 8.16
N ASP A 363 19.28 11.91 7.37
CA ASP A 363 19.36 12.30 5.96
C ASP A 363 20.08 11.25 5.11
N VAL A 364 19.93 9.96 5.45
CA VAL A 364 20.32 8.85 4.57
C VAL A 364 19.11 8.48 3.73
N LEU A 365 19.09 8.91 2.48
CA LEU A 365 17.97 8.68 1.57
C LEU A 365 18.12 7.36 0.82
N ALA A 366 16.99 6.75 0.46
CA ALA A 366 17.00 5.56 -0.37
C ALA A 366 17.48 5.89 -1.79
N ILE A 367 18.43 5.12 -2.29
CA ILE A 367 18.97 5.23 -3.64
C ILE A 367 19.07 3.81 -4.19
N ASP A 368 18.54 3.59 -5.40
CA ASP A 368 18.66 2.31 -6.07
C ASP A 368 20.11 2.04 -6.48
N VAL A 369 20.64 0.92 -5.98
CA VAL A 369 22.00 0.42 -6.26
C VAL A 369 22.03 -0.66 -7.35
N LEU A 370 20.87 -1.23 -7.65
CA LEU A 370 20.62 -2.14 -8.77
C LEU A 370 19.86 -1.40 -9.87
N GLN A 371 20.04 -1.82 -11.12
CA GLN A 371 19.34 -1.20 -12.26
C GLN A 371 17.84 -1.57 -12.30
N GLY A 372 17.44 -2.66 -11.62
CA GLY A 372 16.06 -3.14 -11.56
C GLY A 372 15.87 -4.17 -10.46
N GLY A 373 14.88 -5.06 -10.65
CA GLY A 373 14.58 -6.17 -9.73
C GLY A 373 13.74 -5.82 -8.51
N GLY A 374 13.40 -4.55 -8.31
CA GLY A 374 12.48 -4.11 -7.28
C GLY A 374 12.08 -2.65 -7.42
N GLY A 375 10.93 -2.30 -6.83
CA GLY A 375 10.42 -0.92 -6.80
C GLY A 375 11.31 0.03 -5.99
N GLY A 376 11.42 1.29 -6.41
CA GLY A 376 12.34 2.25 -5.78
C GLY A 376 11.95 2.64 -4.34
N TYR A 377 10.65 2.89 -4.08
CA TYR A 377 10.10 3.40 -2.81
C TYR A 377 10.92 4.54 -2.16
N GLY A 378 11.61 5.32 -2.98
CA GLY A 378 12.47 6.40 -2.53
C GLY A 378 11.66 7.65 -2.16
N ASP A 379 11.95 8.20 -0.98
CA ASP A 379 11.40 9.47 -0.51
C ASP A 379 12.53 10.46 -0.20
N PRO A 380 12.54 11.65 -0.84
CA PRO A 380 13.54 12.67 -0.56
C PRO A 380 13.34 13.42 0.77
N LYS A 381 12.28 13.14 1.54
CA LYS A 381 11.95 13.84 2.80
C LYS A 381 11.46 12.83 3.85
N ALA A 382 12.08 12.84 5.03
CA ALA A 382 11.71 11.95 6.13
C ALA A 382 10.84 12.61 7.22
N THR A 383 10.33 13.83 6.96
CA THR A 383 9.77 14.70 8.01
C THR A 383 8.48 14.14 8.62
N ASP A 384 7.66 13.51 7.80
CA ASP A 384 6.41 12.88 8.19
C ASP A 384 6.64 11.52 8.85
N GLU A 385 7.64 10.75 8.45
CA GLU A 385 8.01 9.53 9.20
C GLU A 385 8.61 9.86 10.56
N PHE A 386 9.36 10.96 10.69
CA PHE A 386 9.80 11.44 12.01
C PHE A 386 8.60 11.75 12.89
N TYR A 387 7.63 12.51 12.37
CA TYR A 387 6.40 12.82 13.09
C TYR A 387 5.63 11.54 13.49
N TRP A 388 5.47 10.59 12.57
CA TRP A 388 4.78 9.34 12.83
C TRP A 388 5.48 8.49 13.90
N ALA A 389 6.79 8.31 13.80
CA ALA A 389 7.56 7.55 14.78
C ALA A 389 7.53 8.20 16.17
N GLU A 390 7.64 9.53 16.26
CA GLU A 390 7.53 10.26 17.53
C GLU A 390 6.13 10.14 18.15
N ALA A 391 5.08 10.27 17.34
CA ALA A 391 3.71 10.09 17.79
C ALA A 391 3.49 8.69 18.38
N ARG A 392 4.06 7.65 17.76
CA ARG A 392 3.90 6.27 18.25
C ARG A 392 4.76 5.94 19.46
N ARG A 393 5.92 6.59 19.62
CA ARG A 393 6.77 6.46 20.81
C ARG A 393 6.15 7.11 22.06
N SER A 394 5.47 8.24 21.89
CA SER A 394 4.93 9.04 23.00
C SER A 394 3.61 8.53 23.59
N LEU A 395 2.94 7.60 22.91
CA LEU A 395 1.70 6.97 23.38
C LEU A 395 1.99 5.95 24.51
N LYS A 396 2.16 6.45 25.74
CA LYS A 396 1.75 5.71 26.95
C LYS A 396 0.24 5.40 26.83
N PRO A 397 -0.27 4.32 27.46
CA PRO A 397 -1.69 3.95 27.36
C PRO A 397 -2.56 5.20 27.57
N LEU A 398 -3.38 5.51 26.56
CA LEU A 398 -4.22 6.70 26.44
C LEU A 398 -5.37 6.76 27.48
N CYS A 399 -5.16 6.24 28.69
CA CYS A 399 -6.11 6.32 29.80
C CYS A 399 -5.85 7.49 30.76
N ALA A 400 -4.93 8.43 30.47
CA ALA A 400 -4.67 9.53 31.40
C ALA A 400 -4.35 10.90 30.78
N HIS A 401 -4.66 11.17 29.51
CA HIS A 401 -4.53 12.54 28.96
C HIS A 401 -5.81 12.96 28.24
N ARG A 402 -6.53 13.93 28.84
CA ARG A 402 -7.50 14.75 28.11
C ARG A 402 -6.76 15.40 26.93
N PRO A 403 -7.31 15.41 25.71
CA PRO A 403 -6.68 16.16 24.63
C PRO A 403 -6.70 17.64 25.01
N ALA A 404 -5.53 18.29 25.01
CA ALA A 404 -5.47 19.72 24.90
C ALA A 404 -6.06 20.09 23.54
N ILE A 405 -7.32 20.51 23.57
CA ILE A 405 -8.05 21.04 22.42
C ILE A 405 -7.23 22.23 21.90
N TRP A 406 -6.75 22.11 20.65
CA TRP A 406 -6.25 23.26 19.91
C TRP A 406 -7.38 24.30 19.84
N PRO A 407 -7.18 25.56 20.29
CA PRO A 407 -8.23 26.55 20.17
C PRO A 407 -8.50 26.78 18.68
N ARG A 408 -9.78 26.71 18.29
CA ARG A 408 -10.23 27.09 16.94
C ARG A 408 -9.64 28.46 16.58
N PRO A 409 -9.15 28.68 15.35
CA PRO A 409 -8.78 30.03 14.94
C PRO A 409 -10.03 30.91 15.00
N ALA A 410 -10.02 31.91 15.88
CA ALA A 410 -10.96 33.01 15.78
C ALA A 410 -10.66 33.75 14.46
N ALA A 411 -11.69 33.93 13.64
CA ALA A 411 -11.59 34.75 12.43
C ALA A 411 -11.22 36.18 12.82
N THR A 412 -10.11 36.70 12.30
CA THR A 412 -9.86 38.14 12.25
C THR A 412 -9.42 38.54 10.84
N PRO A 413 -9.76 39.77 10.41
CA PRO A 413 -9.64 40.18 9.02
C PRO A 413 -8.23 40.68 8.70
N LYS A 414 -7.78 40.38 7.49
CA LYS A 414 -6.66 41.00 6.75
C LYS A 414 -5.25 40.79 7.32
N GLY A 415 -4.52 39.89 6.66
CA GLY A 415 -3.15 40.11 6.19
C GLY A 415 -2.03 40.31 7.23
N ALA A 416 -1.44 39.20 7.70
CA ALA A 416 0.00 39.00 7.90
C ALA A 416 0.23 37.63 8.56
N ALA A 417 0.79 36.66 7.83
CA ALA A 417 1.25 35.41 8.42
C ALA A 417 2.65 35.63 9.02
N ILE A 418 2.75 35.68 10.34
CA ILE A 418 4.02 35.56 11.06
C ILE A 418 4.04 34.14 11.64
N PHE A 419 4.92 33.28 11.12
CA PHE A 419 5.27 32.00 11.76
C PHE A 419 6.32 32.28 12.84
N PRO A 420 6.05 32.08 14.15
CA PRO A 420 7.10 32.09 15.15
C PRO A 420 7.82 30.74 15.12
N GLY A 421 9.13 30.78 14.90
CA GLY A 421 9.99 29.60 14.78
C GLY A 421 9.91 28.66 15.98
N ALA A 422 9.76 27.37 15.68
CA ALA A 422 9.85 26.29 16.66
C ALA A 422 11.31 26.10 17.09
N ARG A 423 11.65 26.55 18.30
CA ARG A 423 12.85 26.05 19.00
C ARG A 423 12.52 24.69 19.58
N CYS A 424 13.13 23.64 19.03
CA CYS A 424 13.20 22.32 19.66
C CYS A 424 13.81 22.45 21.07
N ARG A 425 12.98 22.40 22.12
CA ARG A 425 13.46 22.16 23.48
C ARG A 425 13.46 20.66 23.73
N ARG A 426 14.64 20.17 24.15
CA ARG A 426 14.94 18.79 24.55
C ARG A 426 13.85 18.21 25.45
N TRP A 427 13.24 17.11 25.02
CA TRP A 427 12.56 16.17 25.90
C TRP A 427 13.46 14.96 26.11
N ALA A 428 14.49 15.16 26.94
CA ALA A 428 15.17 14.07 27.63
C ALA A 428 14.42 13.86 28.96
N HIS A 429 14.22 12.60 29.33
CA HIS A 429 13.49 12.10 30.51
C HIS A 429 12.00 11.81 30.32
N CYS A 430 11.73 10.63 29.77
CA CYS A 430 10.75 9.67 30.30
C CYS A 430 11.07 8.32 29.66
N LEU A 431 11.78 7.47 30.41
CA LEU A 431 12.17 6.10 30.03
C LEU A 431 11.02 5.11 30.23
#